data_AF-A0A7X1P291-F1
#
_entry.id   AF-A0A7X1P291-F1
#
_cell.length_a   1.000
_cell.length_b   1.000
_cell.length_c   1.000
_cell.angle_alpha   90.00
_cell.angle_beta   90.00
_cell.angle_gamma   90.00
#
_symmetry.space_group_name_H-M   'P 1'
#
loop_
_entity.id
_entity.type
_entity.pdbx_description
1 polymer ?
#
loop_
_entity_poly.entity_id
_entity_poly.type
_entity_poly.pdbx_seq_one_letter_code
_entity_poly.pdbx_strand_id
1 'polypeptide(L)'
;MATLNTHQLAEILVGIARAQQAIIDAIESSKAGFRSTHLSPTLMNVARVRDTHRPLQLTDLPARVLLQCMGRNGPDVEQIARDIEALIGAEPKP
;
A
#
# COMPACT_ATOMS: atom_id res chain seq x y z
N MET A 1 7.24 26.97 -7.91
CA MET A 1 6.25 25.89 -7.74
C MET A 1 6.94 24.75 -7.00
N ALA A 2 6.36 24.24 -5.92
CA ALA A 2 6.93 23.07 -5.23
C ALA A 2 6.53 21.79 -5.97
N THR A 3 7.49 20.89 -6.20
CA THR A 3 7.29 19.57 -6.80
C THR A 3 7.59 18.50 -5.76
N LEU A 4 6.75 17.46 -5.68
CA LEU A 4 6.98 16.32 -4.79
C LEU A 4 8.06 15.40 -5.36
N ASN A 5 9.02 15.01 -4.53
CA ASN A 5 9.94 13.92 -4.87
C ASN A 5 9.35 12.56 -4.44
N THR A 6 9.98 11.47 -4.88
CA THR A 6 9.55 10.09 -4.62
C THR A 6 9.54 9.73 -3.14
N HIS A 7 10.51 10.23 -2.37
CA HIS A 7 10.55 10.06 -0.92
C HIS A 7 9.34 10.72 -0.22
N GLN A 8 9.04 11.98 -0.55
CA GLN A 8 7.87 12.71 -0.03
C GLN A 8 6.55 12.03 -0.46
N LEU A 9 6.49 11.48 -1.67
CA LEU A 9 5.35 10.68 -2.10
C LEU A 9 5.21 9.39 -1.28
N ALA A 10 6.32 8.71 -0.97
CA ALA A 10 6.32 7.53 -0.12
C ALA A 10 5.84 7.87 1.31
N GLU A 11 6.30 8.98 1.89
CA GLU A 11 5.83 9.47 3.20
C GLU A 11 4.32 9.73 3.19
N ILE A 12 3.80 10.39 2.14
CA ILE A 12 2.37 10.64 1.98
C ILE A 12 1.59 9.32 1.87
N LEU A 13 2.06 8.35 1.07
CA LEU A 13 1.42 7.04 0.95
C LEU A 13 1.38 6.29 2.29
N VAL A 14 2.46 6.36 3.07
CA VAL A 14 2.50 5.79 4.43
C VAL A 14 1.53 6.52 5.36
N GLY A 15 1.44 7.84 5.30
CA GLY A 15 0.48 8.63 6.07
C GLY A 15 -0.97 8.25 5.75
N ILE A 16 -1.31 8.13 4.46
CA ILE A 16 -2.64 7.68 4.00
C ILE A 16 -2.93 6.26 4.50
N ALA A 17 -1.98 5.34 4.36
CA ALA A 17 -2.14 3.96 4.81
C ALA A 17 -2.33 3.87 6.33
N ARG A 18 -1.61 4.67 7.13
CA ARG A 18 -1.81 4.74 8.59
C ARG A 18 -3.19 5.28 8.96
N ALA A 19 -3.68 6.30 8.25
CA ALA A 19 -5.03 6.81 8.46
C ALA A 19 -6.10 5.75 8.15
N GLN A 20 -5.92 4.99 7.06
CA GLN A 20 -6.78 3.87 6.72
C GLN A 20 -6.71 2.74 7.77
N GLN A 21 -5.52 2.43 8.27
CA GLN A 21 -5.33 1.46 9.34
C GLN A 21 -6.11 1.86 10.60
N ALA A 22 -6.10 3.14 10.99
CA ALA A 22 -6.88 3.60 12.13
C ALA A 22 -8.39 3.38 11.95
N ILE A 23 -8.91 3.57 10.74
CA ILE A 23 -10.32 3.26 10.41
C ILE A 23 -10.58 1.75 10.55
N ILE A 24 -9.66 0.92 10.06
CA ILE A 24 -9.77 -0.54 10.13
C ILE A 24 -9.75 -1.02 11.58
N ASP A 25 -8.86 -0.48 12.40
CA ASP A 25 -8.75 -0.82 13.82
C ASP A 25 -10.01 -0.38 14.58
N ALA A 26 -10.59 0.78 14.26
CA ALA A 26 -11.88 1.20 14.81
C ALA A 26 -13.00 0.22 14.44
N ILE A 27 -13.08 -0.23 13.18
CA ILE A 27 -14.07 -1.23 12.76
C ILE A 27 -13.84 -2.56 13.48
N GLU A 28 -12.60 -3.04 13.53
CA GLU A 28 -12.24 -4.29 14.23
C GLU A 28 -12.62 -4.24 15.70
N SER A 29 -12.44 -3.10 16.37
CA SER A 29 -12.86 -2.90 17.76
C SER A 29 -14.38 -3.01 17.97
N SER A 30 -15.17 -2.63 16.96
CA SER A 30 -16.63 -2.71 16.98
C SER A 30 -17.18 -4.06 16.48
N LYS A 31 -16.43 -4.74 15.62
CA LYS A 31 -16.77 -6.01 14.97
C LYS A 31 -15.52 -6.87 14.84
N ALA A 32 -15.24 -7.65 15.89
CA ALA A 32 -14.12 -8.58 15.92
C ALA A 32 -14.16 -9.55 14.72
N GLY A 33 -13.01 -9.75 14.09
CA GLY A 33 -12.85 -10.59 12.90
C GLY A 33 -13.16 -9.89 11.58
N PHE A 34 -13.60 -8.62 11.58
CA PHE A 34 -13.84 -7.89 10.33
C PHE A 34 -12.61 -7.87 9.42
N ARG A 35 -11.44 -7.59 10.00
CA ARG A 35 -10.17 -7.51 9.29
C ARG A 35 -9.82 -8.84 8.62
N SER A 36 -9.86 -9.95 9.35
CA SER A 36 -9.46 -11.26 8.83
C SER A 36 -10.49 -11.85 7.86
N THR A 37 -11.78 -11.67 8.13
CA THR A 37 -12.87 -12.31 7.36
C THR A 37 -13.24 -11.53 6.10
N HIS A 38 -13.22 -10.20 6.13
CA HIS A 38 -13.74 -9.38 5.02
C HIS A 38 -12.66 -8.53 4.35
N LEU A 39 -11.87 -7.81 5.14
CA LEU A 39 -10.96 -6.82 4.61
C LEU A 39 -9.72 -7.45 3.95
N SER A 40 -9.00 -8.30 4.66
CA SER A 40 -7.72 -8.86 4.20
C SER A 40 -7.80 -9.52 2.82
N PRO A 41 -8.80 -10.40 2.52
CA PRO A 41 -8.92 -10.99 1.18
C PRO A 41 -9.15 -9.93 0.10
N THR A 42 -10.00 -8.94 0.38
CA THR A 42 -10.31 -7.84 -0.54
C THR A 42 -9.08 -6.99 -0.81
N LEU A 43 -8.34 -6.63 0.24
CA LEU A 43 -7.14 -5.82 0.12
C LEU A 43 -6.00 -6.56 -0.59
N MET A 44 -5.83 -7.87 -0.35
CA MET A 44 -4.87 -8.69 -1.08
C MET A 44 -5.16 -8.75 -2.59
N ASN A 45 -6.44 -8.76 -2.98
CA ASN A 45 -6.85 -8.72 -4.38
C ASN A 45 -6.53 -7.37 -5.03
N VAL A 46 -6.83 -6.25 -4.35
CA VAL A 46 -6.49 -4.91 -4.84
C VAL A 46 -4.97 -4.72 -4.95
N ALA A 47 -4.22 -5.21 -3.96
CA ALA A 47 -2.76 -5.19 -3.96
C ALA A 47 -2.12 -6.13 -5.00
N ARG A 48 -2.91 -6.96 -5.69
CA ARG A 48 -2.44 -7.92 -6.70
C ARG A 48 -1.30 -8.80 -6.18
N VAL A 49 -1.33 -9.20 -4.91
CA VAL A 49 -0.21 -9.91 -4.26
C VAL A 49 0.04 -11.28 -4.90
N ARG A 50 -1.02 -11.91 -5.44
CA ARG A 50 -0.97 -13.24 -6.04
C ARG A 50 -0.85 -13.23 -7.56
N ASP A 51 -0.88 -12.05 -8.19
CA ASP A 51 -0.78 -11.94 -9.64
C ASP A 51 0.71 -11.92 -10.05
N THR A 52 1.23 -13.09 -10.44
CA THR A 52 2.62 -13.25 -10.87
C THR A 52 2.81 -13.02 -12.36
N HIS A 53 1.73 -12.88 -13.12
CA HIS A 53 1.76 -12.73 -14.58
C HIS A 53 1.74 -11.27 -15.03
N ARG A 54 1.38 -10.36 -14.12
CA ARG A 54 1.34 -8.91 -14.37
C ARG A 54 2.44 -8.20 -13.59
N PRO A 55 3.19 -7.26 -14.21
CA PRO A 55 4.13 -6.43 -13.48
C PRO A 55 3.40 -5.57 -12.44
N LEU A 56 4.09 -5.28 -11.33
CA LEU A 56 3.59 -4.33 -10.33
C LEU A 56 3.37 -2.98 -10.99
N GLN A 57 2.30 -2.27 -10.61
CA GLN A 57 2.02 -0.93 -11.10
C GLN A 57 1.76 0.05 -9.97
N LEU A 58 1.87 1.34 -10.26
CA LEU A 58 1.70 2.41 -9.26
C LEU A 58 0.35 2.33 -8.54
N THR A 59 -0.70 1.90 -9.23
CA THR A 59 -2.05 1.74 -8.66
C THR A 59 -2.15 0.63 -7.62
N ASP A 60 -1.22 -0.32 -7.61
CA ASP A 60 -1.20 -1.42 -6.65
C ASP A 60 -0.52 -1.00 -5.32
N LEU A 61 0.31 0.04 -5.33
CA LEU A 61 1.13 0.46 -4.19
C LEU A 61 0.31 0.84 -2.95
N PRO A 62 -0.77 1.65 -3.03
CA PRO A 62 -1.50 2.06 -1.82
C PRO A 62 -1.98 0.88 -0.98
N ALA A 63 -2.54 -0.15 -1.64
CA ALA A 63 -3.00 -1.36 -0.96
C ALA A 63 -1.85 -2.18 -0.37
N ARG A 64 -0.69 -2.22 -1.03
CA ARG A 64 0.52 -2.88 -0.53
C ARG A 64 1.11 -2.16 0.69
N VAL A 65 1.15 -0.83 0.68
CA VAL A 65 1.61 -0.04 1.84
C VAL A 65 0.67 -0.24 3.03
N LEU A 66 -0.65 -0.29 2.80
CA LEU A 66 -1.62 -0.62 3.86
C LEU A 66 -1.41 -2.04 4.42
N LEU A 67 -1.14 -3.04 3.57
CA LEU A 67 -0.78 -4.39 4.03
C LEU A 67 0.49 -4.40 4.89
N GLN A 68 1.51 -3.59 4.55
CA GLN A 68 2.72 -3.44 5.36
C GLN A 68 2.42 -2.78 6.72
N CYS A 69 1.56 -1.77 6.76
CA CYS A 69 1.12 -1.11 8.00
C CYS A 69 0.42 -2.08 8.96
N MET A 70 -0.37 -3.02 8.43
CA MET A 70 -1.01 -4.08 9.21
C MET A 70 -0.08 -5.25 9.58
N GLY A 71 1.12 -5.30 9.00
CA GLY A 71 2.14 -6.29 9.30
C GLY A 71 2.93 -5.96 10.56
N ARG A 72 3.81 -6.88 10.99
CA ARG A 72 4.59 -6.71 12.23
C ARG A 72 5.66 -5.62 12.14
N ASN A 73 6.27 -5.46 10.97
CA ASN A 73 7.46 -4.60 10.80
C ASN A 73 7.11 -3.17 10.37
N GLY A 74 5.85 -2.90 10.02
CA GLY A 74 5.44 -1.63 9.43
C GLY A 74 6.01 -1.40 8.02
N PRO A 75 5.66 -0.27 7.38
CA PRO A 75 6.18 0.09 6.06
C PRO A 75 7.60 0.67 6.14
N ASP A 76 8.43 0.32 5.15
CA ASP A 76 9.76 0.92 4.94
C ASP A 76 9.65 2.02 3.87
N VAL A 77 9.73 3.27 4.31
CA VAL A 77 9.59 4.47 3.44
C VAL A 77 10.66 4.48 2.36
N GLU A 78 11.90 4.09 2.69
CA GLU A 78 13.01 4.08 1.73
C GLU A 78 12.80 3.01 0.66
N GLN A 79 12.29 1.84 1.05
CA GLN A 79 11.93 0.81 0.07
C GLN A 79 10.77 1.26 -0.81
N ILE A 80 9.74 1.89 -0.25
CA ILE A 80 8.59 2.39 -1.03
C ILE A 80 9.03 3.48 -2.01
N ALA A 81 9.93 4.38 -1.61
CA ALA A 81 10.48 5.39 -2.52
C ALA A 81 11.21 4.77 -3.71
N ARG A 82 12.06 3.75 -3.46
CA ARG A 82 12.73 2.98 -4.52
C ARG A 82 11.74 2.27 -5.44
N ASP A 83 10.69 1.69 -4.88
CA ASP A 83 9.65 1.03 -5.67
C ASP A 83 8.90 2.04 -6.57
N ILE A 84 8.58 3.23 -6.06
CA ILE A 84 7.96 4.31 -6.84
C ILE A 84 8.88 4.73 -7.99
N GLU A 85 10.17 4.94 -7.73
CA GLU A 85 11.15 5.30 -8.76
C GLU A 85 11.25 4.24 -9.86
N ALA A 86 11.34 2.97 -9.46
CA ALA A 86 11.38 1.86 -10.40
C ALA A 86 10.11 1.78 -11.26
N LEU A 87 8.93 2.02 -10.65
CA LEU A 87 7.64 1.96 -11.34
C LEU A 87 7.38 3.15 -12.26
N ILE A 88 7.88 4.35 -11.93
CA ILE A 88 7.81 5.53 -12.79
C ILE A 88 8.83 5.42 -13.93
N GLY A 89 10.02 4.88 -13.64
CA GLY A 89 11.09 4.69 -14.64
C GLY A 89 10.87 3.50 -15.56
N ALA A 90 10.02 2.54 -15.19
CA ALA A 90 9.63 1.44 -16.06
C ALA A 90 8.66 1.95 -17.13
N GLU A 91 9.13 2.04 -18.38
CA GLU A 91 8.24 2.32 -19.52
C GLU A 91 7.07 1.33 -19.53
N PRO A 92 5.81 1.79 -19.65
CA PRO A 92 4.69 0.90 -19.83
C PRO A 92 4.90 0.15 -21.14
N LYS A 93 5.03 -1.19 -21.06
CA LYS A 93 5.05 -2.01 -22.26
C LYS A 93 3.69 -1.81 -22.98
N PRO A 94 3.68 -1.40 -24.26
CA PRO A 94 2.46 -1.12 -25.01
C PRO A 94 1.55 -2.35 -25.14
#